data_AF-A0A966WAV1-F1
#
_entry.id   AF-A0A966WAV1-F1
#
_cell.length_a   1.000
_cell.length_b   1.000
_cell.length_c   1.000
_cell.angle_alpha   90.00
_cell.angle_beta   90.00
_cell.angle_gamma   90.00
#
_symmetry.space_group_name_H-M   'P 1'
#
loop_
_entity.id
_entity.type
_entity.pdbx_description
1 polymer ?
#
loop_
_entity_poly.entity_id
_entity_poly.type
_entity_poly.pdbx_seq_one_letter_code
_entity_poly.pdbx_strand_id
1 'polypeptide(L)' 'MAQDTKEQFSFGMWTVGWQARDPFGDPTRPALDPLHIVDKLAEIGAWGVTFHD' A
#
# COMPACT_ATOMS: atom_id res chain seq x y z
N MET A 1 0.18 11.96 -15.58
CA MET A 1 -0.67 12.76 -14.69
C MET A 1 0.11 12.91 -13.39
N ALA A 2 0.99 13.91 -13.29
CA ALA A 2 1.68 14.16 -12.03
C ALA A 2 0.73 14.93 -11.12
N GLN A 3 0.38 14.35 -9.97
CA GLN A 3 -0.43 14.97 -8.93
C GLN A 3 0.22 16.30 -8.50
N ASP A 4 -0.57 17.38 -8.33
CA ASP A 4 -0.09 18.62 -7.69
C ASP A 4 0.35 18.26 -6.26
N THR A 5 1.64 18.42 -5.95
CA THR A 5 2.31 17.88 -4.75
C THR A 5 1.94 18.60 -3.45
N LYS A 6 0.83 19.34 -3.43
CA LYS A 6 0.36 20.06 -2.24
C LYS A 6 -0.33 19.14 -1.24
N GLU A 7 -0.87 18.01 -1.70
CA GLU A 7 -1.58 17.07 -0.85
C GLU A 7 -0.65 15.96 -0.37
N GLN A 8 -0.58 15.76 0.95
CA GLN A 8 0.28 14.78 1.61
C GLN A 8 -0.45 13.44 1.80
N PHE A 9 -0.92 12.82 0.71
CA PHE A 9 -1.56 11.51 0.80
C PHE A 9 -0.57 10.43 1.23
N SER A 10 -0.95 9.64 2.23
CA SER A 10 -0.17 8.52 2.73
C SER A 10 -1.00 7.26 2.84
N PHE A 11 -0.33 6.12 2.79
CA PHE A 11 -0.97 4.80 2.83
C PHE A 11 -0.30 3.91 3.87
N GLY A 12 -1.09 3.20 4.66
CA GLY A 12 -0.58 2.13 5.51
C GLY A 12 -0.19 0.92 4.68
N MET A 13 0.97 0.31 4.90
CA MET A 13 1.41 -0.87 4.16
C MET A 13 0.41 -2.03 4.28
N TRP A 14 -0.28 -2.14 5.42
CA TRP A 14 -1.34 -3.12 5.65
C TRP A 14 -2.57 -2.92 4.77
N THR A 15 -2.78 -1.73 4.19
CA THR A 15 -3.92 -1.46 3.31
C THR A 15 -3.74 -2.15 1.96
N VAL A 16 -2.70 -1.74 1.22
CA VAL A 16 -2.36 -2.30 -0.10
C VAL A 16 -1.76 -3.70 -0.01
N GLY A 17 -1.13 -4.04 1.12
CA GLY A 17 -0.57 -5.37 1.40
C GLY A 17 -1.58 -6.37 1.97
N TRP A 18 -2.85 -5.98 2.19
CA TRP A 18 -3.84 -6.92 2.72
C TRP A 18 -4.02 -8.10 1.77
N GLN A 19 -3.84 -9.33 2.27
CA GLN A 19 -4.00 -10.54 1.47
C GLN A 19 -5.45 -10.99 1.25
N ALA A 20 -6.43 -10.26 1.80
CA ALA A 20 -7.85 -10.63 1.81
C ALA A 20 -8.17 -11.92 2.57
N ARG A 21 -7.44 -12.23 3.64
CA ARG A 21 -7.91 -13.19 4.63
C ARG A 21 -8.99 -12.55 5.49
N ASP A 22 -10.09 -13.27 5.70
CA ASP A 22 -11.18 -12.87 6.57
C ASP A 22 -11.66 -14.07 7.45
N PRO A 23 -12.63 -13.89 8.36
CA PRO A 23 -13.10 -14.98 9.23
C PRO A 23 -13.79 -16.15 8.51
N PHE A 24 -14.20 -15.97 7.27
CA PHE A 24 -15.00 -16.91 6.48
C PHE A 24 -14.24 -17.53 5.31
N GLY A 25 -13.00 -17.09 5.05
CA GLY A 25 -12.22 -17.56 3.91
C GLY A 25 -10.71 -17.36 4.05
N ASP A 26 -10.00 -18.14 3.25
CA ASP A 26 -8.55 -18.05 3.11
C ASP A 26 -8.12 -16.84 2.26
N PRO A 27 -6.86 -16.38 2.38
CA PRO A 27 -6.34 -15.28 1.58
C PRO A 27 -6.48 -15.54 0.08
N THR A 28 -6.87 -14.51 -0.66
CA THR A 28 -7.03 -14.57 -2.12
C THR A 28 -5.89 -13.88 -2.87
N ARG A 29 -4.96 -13.22 -2.15
CA ARG A 29 -3.79 -12.54 -2.73
C ARG A 29 -2.48 -13.04 -2.08
N PRO A 30 -1.39 -13.16 -2.85
CA PRO A 30 -0.07 -13.45 -2.29
C PRO A 30 0.41 -12.29 -1.41
N ALA A 31 1.39 -12.57 -0.54
CA ALA A 31 2.05 -11.53 0.22
C ALA A 31 2.81 -10.60 -0.75
N LEU A 32 2.73 -9.30 -0.50
CA LEU A 32 3.34 -8.28 -1.33
C LEU A 32 4.64 -7.80 -0.67
N ASP A 33 5.72 -7.75 -1.45
CA ASP A 33 7.02 -7.26 -0.99
C ASP A 33 6.92 -5.79 -0.56
N PRO A 34 7.37 -5.41 0.65
CA PRO A 34 7.46 -4.03 1.10
C PRO A 34 8.13 -3.07 0.11
N LEU A 35 9.20 -3.48 -0.56
CA LEU A 35 9.89 -2.61 -1.53
C LEU A 35 9.03 -2.35 -2.76
N HIS A 36 8.35 -3.39 -3.25
CA HIS A 36 7.40 -3.26 -4.35
C HIS A 36 6.24 -2.32 -4.01
N ILE A 37 5.74 -2.35 -2.77
CA ILE A 37 4.71 -1.43 -2.28
C ILE A 37 5.19 0.02 -2.37
N VAL A 38 6.38 0.30 -1.86
CA VAL A 38 6.96 1.65 -1.85
C VAL A 38 7.14 2.17 -3.28
N ASP A 39 7.72 1.36 -4.17
CA ASP A 39 7.95 1.74 -5.57
C ASP A 39 6.63 2.08 -6.28
N LYS A 40 5.59 1.26 -6.08
CA LYS A 40 4.28 1.48 -6.72
C LYS A 40 3.52 2.66 -6.15
N LEU A 41 3.59 2.89 -4.85
CA LEU A 41 2.97 4.06 -4.23
C LEU A 41 3.66 5.36 -4.65
N ALA A 42 4.98 5.35 -4.82
CA ALA A 42 5.72 6.49 -5.37
C ALA A 42 5.32 6.78 -6.83
N GLU A 43 5.14 5.73 -7.66
CA GLU A 43 4.73 5.87 -9.07
C GLU A 43 3.37 6.61 -9.21
N ILE A 44 2.44 6.38 -8.27
CA ILE A 44 1.11 7.01 -8.27
C ILE A 44 1.05 8.33 -7.47
N GLY A 45 2.17 8.80 -6.93
CA GLY A 45 2.27 10.10 -6.26
C GLY A 45 1.93 10.11 -4.77
N ALA A 46 2.05 8.97 -4.06
CA ALA A 46 1.94 8.97 -2.61
C ALA A 46 3.09 9.77 -1.98
N TRP A 47 2.77 10.56 -0.96
CA TRP A 47 3.75 11.35 -0.20
C TRP A 47 4.50 10.49 0.83
N GLY A 48 3.86 9.48 1.40
CA GLY A 48 4.48 8.63 2.41
C GLY A 48 3.76 7.31 2.66
N VAL A 49 4.43 6.46 3.43
CA VAL A 49 3.93 5.15 3.90
C VAL A 49 4.00 5.07 5.42
N THR A 50 3.04 4.35 6.02
CA THR A 50 3.06 4.00 7.44
C THR A 50 3.03 2.48 7.61
N PHE A 51 3.63 1.95 8.67
CA PHE A 51 3.72 0.51 8.90
C PHE A 51 3.75 0.17 10.40
N HIS A 52 3.51 -1.11 10.70
CA HIS A 52 3.67 -1.71 12.03
C HIS A 52 4.95 -2.54 12.07
N ASP A 53 5.55 -2.68 13.25
CA ASP A 53 6.70 -3.55 13.52
C ASP A 53 6.33 -5.04 13.69
#